data_AF-A0AAD5L8J2-F1
#
_entry.id   AF-A0AAD5L8J2-F1
#
_cell.length_a   1.000
_cell.length_b   1.000
_cell.length_c   1.000
_cell.angle_alpha   90.00
_cell.angle_beta   90.00
_cell.angle_gamma   90.00
#
_symmetry.space_group_name_H-M   'P 1'
#
loop_
_entity.id
_entity.type
_entity.pdbx_description
1 polymer ?
#
loop_
_entity_poly.entity_id
_entity_poly.type
_entity_poly.pdbx_seq_one_letter_code
_entity_poly.pdbx_strand_id
1 'polypeptide(L)'
;MNLGTVHSKELSIRRAAEKYNISKSTVGYYCKRHSFQSIILASNPTIKRKNAKQIFSRTQEEEIAEYLQSCCLLNHGLTPHETRKLAHQYAVANTVKSPASWIARQEASRDWFTAFLKRNQVLSIRKPEATSQARAAGFNKVSQTVSAERGVNVTMLVFVNAIGSTTPPVFVFPRKKPNPDFIKGGPTGCVGLVHESGWMTAENFLVSINKAKTSVVDIRQSLQSH
;
A
#
# COMPACT_ATOMS: atom_id res chain seq x y z
N MET A 1 -11.93 -0.48 -45.00
CA MET A 1 -11.78 0.41 -46.17
C MET A 1 -10.41 1.08 -46.12
N ASN A 2 -9.54 0.87 -47.11
CA ASN A 2 -8.26 1.57 -47.17
C ASN A 2 -8.49 2.96 -47.80
N LEU A 3 -8.62 3.99 -46.96
CA LEU A 3 -8.83 5.38 -47.40
C LEU A 3 -7.60 5.98 -48.11
N GLY A 4 -6.44 5.31 -48.02
CA GLY A 4 -5.20 5.70 -48.68
C GLY A 4 -5.32 5.67 -50.21
N THR A 5 -5.99 4.67 -50.77
CA THR A 5 -6.15 4.51 -52.23
C THR A 5 -7.03 5.58 -52.88
N VAL A 6 -7.92 6.21 -52.10
CA VAL A 6 -8.75 7.33 -52.56
C VAL A 6 -7.94 8.64 -52.52
N HIS A 7 -7.09 8.81 -51.51
CA HIS A 7 -6.20 9.96 -51.39
C HIS A 7 -5.03 9.93 -52.37
N SER A 8 -4.51 8.73 -52.71
CA SER A 8 -3.49 8.54 -53.75
C SER A 8 -4.05 8.67 -55.17
N LYS A 9 -5.37 8.96 -55.31
CA LYS A 9 -6.11 9.05 -56.57
C LYS A 9 -6.17 7.77 -57.42
N GLU A 10 -5.80 6.62 -56.85
CA GLU A 10 -5.97 5.31 -57.51
C GLU A 10 -7.46 4.92 -57.67
N LEU A 11 -8.29 5.32 -56.71
CA LEU A 11 -9.73 5.08 -56.72
C LEU A 11 -10.51 6.38 -56.55
N SER A 12 -11.55 6.59 -57.35
CA SER A 12 -12.50 7.67 -57.12
C SER A 12 -13.40 7.32 -55.92
N ILE A 13 -13.93 8.35 -55.24
CA ILE A 13 -14.89 8.19 -54.12
C ILE A 13 -16.06 7.27 -54.51
N ARG A 14 -16.53 7.38 -55.76
CA ARG A 14 -17.62 6.55 -56.29
C ARG A 14 -17.21 5.08 -56.45
N ARG A 15 -16.04 4.80 -57.05
CA ARG A 15 -15.54 3.42 -57.20
C ARG A 15 -15.21 2.78 -55.85
N ALA A 16 -14.71 3.55 -54.89
CA ALA A 16 -14.47 3.07 -53.53
C ALA A 16 -15.78 2.75 -52.78
N ALA A 17 -16.80 3.58 -52.95
CA ALA A 17 -18.13 3.34 -52.40
C ALA A 17 -18.74 2.03 -52.91
N GLU A 18 -18.69 1.79 -54.22
CA GLU A 18 -19.16 0.56 -54.86
C GLU A 18 -18.33 -0.65 -54.42
N LYS A 19 -16.99 -0.55 -54.45
CA LYS A 19 -16.08 -1.66 -54.11
C LYS A 19 -16.22 -2.16 -52.67
N TYR A 20 -16.44 -1.25 -51.71
CA TYR A 20 -16.52 -1.59 -50.29
C TYR A 20 -17.97 -1.66 -49.78
N ASN A 21 -18.97 -1.48 -50.65
CA ASN A 21 -20.38 -1.43 -50.32
C ASN A 21 -20.70 -0.40 -49.20
N ILE A 22 -20.16 0.81 -49.34
CA ILE A 22 -20.33 1.92 -48.39
C ILE A 22 -20.94 3.10 -49.13
N SER A 23 -21.81 3.88 -48.49
CA SER A 23 -22.40 5.06 -49.12
C SER A 23 -21.34 6.09 -49.56
N LYS A 24 -21.56 6.72 -50.72
CA LYS A 24 -20.65 7.75 -51.27
C LYS A 24 -20.43 8.92 -50.30
N SER A 25 -21.46 9.29 -49.53
CA SER A 25 -21.42 10.33 -48.50
C SER A 25 -20.52 9.91 -47.33
N THR A 26 -20.58 8.66 -46.87
CA THR A 26 -19.68 8.14 -45.83
C THR A 26 -18.23 8.17 -46.31
N VAL A 27 -17.95 7.68 -47.53
CA VAL A 27 -16.60 7.72 -48.12
C VAL A 27 -16.08 9.16 -48.20
N GLY A 28 -16.90 10.10 -48.67
CA GLY A 28 -16.54 11.51 -48.76
C GLY A 28 -16.30 12.17 -47.39
N TYR A 29 -17.12 11.85 -46.38
CA TYR A 29 -16.98 12.35 -45.02
C TYR A 29 -15.63 11.92 -44.40
N TYR A 30 -15.31 10.63 -44.49
CA TYR A 30 -14.06 10.11 -43.92
C TYR A 30 -12.82 10.60 -44.67
N CYS A 31 -12.89 10.81 -45.99
CA CYS A 31 -11.79 11.41 -46.75
C CYS A 31 -11.52 12.88 -46.35
N LYS A 32 -12.55 13.64 -45.97
CA LYS A 32 -12.37 15.01 -45.45
C LYS A 32 -11.83 15.04 -44.03
N ARG A 33 -12.25 14.08 -43.19
CA ARG A 33 -11.89 14.02 -41.77
C ARG A 33 -10.48 13.49 -41.52
N HIS A 34 -9.96 12.63 -42.40
CA HIS A 34 -8.66 11.99 -42.24
C HIS A 34 -7.74 12.30 -43.42
N SER A 35 -6.64 13.01 -43.16
CA SER A 35 -5.58 13.25 -44.15
C SER A 35 -4.82 11.96 -44.49
N PHE A 36 -4.32 11.84 -45.71
CA PHE A 36 -3.49 10.72 -46.17
C PHE A 36 -2.36 10.38 -45.20
N GLN A 37 -1.66 11.39 -44.69
CA GLN A 37 -0.59 11.23 -43.70
C GLN A 37 -1.08 10.52 -42.43
N SER A 38 -2.29 10.84 -41.95
CA SER A 38 -2.86 10.25 -40.74
C SER A 38 -3.25 8.78 -40.90
N ILE A 39 -3.62 8.38 -42.12
CA ILE A 39 -3.96 6.99 -42.45
C ILE A 39 -2.69 6.15 -42.56
N ILE A 40 -1.65 6.66 -43.24
CA ILE A 40 -0.34 6.01 -43.37
C ILE A 40 0.31 5.80 -41.99
N LEU A 41 0.28 6.83 -41.14
CA LEU A 41 0.73 6.76 -39.74
C LEU A 41 -0.04 5.72 -38.92
N ALA A 42 -1.34 5.54 -39.18
CA ALA A 42 -2.18 4.55 -38.49
C ALA A 42 -1.98 3.12 -39.01
N SER A 43 -1.56 2.95 -40.27
CA SER A 43 -1.31 1.64 -40.90
C SER A 43 0.09 1.07 -40.65
N ASN A 44 1.01 1.83 -40.06
CA ASN A 44 2.37 1.37 -39.81
C ASN A 44 2.44 0.57 -38.49
N PRO A 45 2.64 -0.77 -38.52
CA PRO A 45 2.59 -1.62 -37.33
C PRO A 45 3.73 -1.35 -36.33
N THR A 46 4.76 -0.62 -36.74
CA THR A 46 5.93 -0.26 -35.92
C THR A 46 5.73 1.01 -35.10
N ILE A 47 4.75 1.87 -35.45
CA ILE A 47 4.37 3.01 -34.61
C ILE A 47 3.42 2.47 -33.54
N LYS A 48 3.98 1.76 -32.56
CA LYS A 48 3.33 1.62 -31.24
C LYS A 48 2.91 3.04 -30.87
N ARG A 49 1.61 3.31 -30.77
CA ARG A 49 1.08 4.59 -30.28
C ARG A 49 1.97 4.98 -29.11
N LYS A 50 2.76 6.05 -29.23
CA LYS A 50 3.47 6.62 -28.08
C LYS A 50 2.41 6.73 -27.01
N ASN A 51 2.54 5.97 -25.93
CA ASN A 51 1.57 5.97 -24.83
C ASN A 51 1.41 7.42 -24.42
N ALA A 52 0.34 8.05 -24.89
CA ALA A 52 0.16 9.47 -24.71
C ALA A 52 -0.09 9.65 -23.23
N LYS A 53 0.97 10.08 -22.52
CA LYS A 53 1.02 10.45 -21.09
C LYS A 53 1.30 9.30 -20.11
N GLN A 54 2.40 8.56 -20.27
CA GLN A 54 3.05 8.01 -19.06
C GLN A 54 3.47 9.20 -18.20
N ILE A 55 2.81 9.36 -17.04
CA ILE A 55 3.05 10.48 -16.11
C ILE A 55 4.40 10.29 -15.41
N PHE A 56 4.74 9.04 -15.09
CA PHE A 56 6.00 8.64 -14.49
C PHE A 56 6.94 8.04 -15.53
N SER A 57 8.25 8.27 -15.35
CA SER A 57 9.29 7.53 -16.08
C SER A 57 9.27 6.05 -15.66
N ARG A 58 9.97 5.21 -16.43
CA ARG A 58 10.11 3.79 -16.09
C ARG A 58 10.76 3.59 -14.71
N THR A 59 11.83 4.33 -14.41
CA THR A 59 12.53 4.26 -13.13
C THR A 59 11.63 4.66 -11.97
N GLN A 60 10.82 5.71 -12.14
CA GLN A 60 9.85 6.14 -11.14
C GLN A 60 8.74 5.10 -10.93
N GLU A 61 8.25 4.47 -11.99
CA GLU A 61 7.28 3.37 -11.85
C GLU A 61 7.89 2.15 -11.16
N GLU A 62 9.18 1.87 -11.37
CA GLU A 62 9.93 0.81 -10.69
C GLU A 62 10.08 1.10 -9.19
N GLU A 63 10.46 2.32 -8.80
CA GLU A 63 10.54 2.73 -7.38
C GLU A 63 9.18 2.61 -6.66
N ILE A 64 8.10 3.07 -7.30
CA ILE A 64 6.75 2.93 -6.75
C ILE A 64 6.40 1.44 -6.62
N ALA A 65 6.76 0.60 -7.60
CA ALA A 65 6.50 -0.83 -7.56
C ALA A 65 7.30 -1.56 -6.48
N GLU A 66 8.56 -1.20 -6.26
CA GLU A 66 9.38 -1.74 -5.17
C GLU A 66 8.78 -1.37 -3.81
N TYR A 67 8.41 -0.10 -3.62
CA TYR A 67 7.76 0.34 -2.39
C TYR A 67 6.45 -0.42 -2.11
N LEU A 68 5.60 -0.61 -3.13
CA LEU A 68 4.36 -1.38 -3.00
C LEU A 68 4.65 -2.86 -2.65
N GLN A 69 5.70 -3.47 -3.19
CA GLN A 69 6.11 -4.82 -2.81
C GLN A 69 6.56 -4.87 -1.35
N SER A 70 7.35 -3.90 -0.90
CA SER A 70 7.77 -3.81 0.51
C SER A 70 6.58 -3.65 1.45
N CYS A 71 5.59 -2.81 1.12
CA CYS A 71 4.36 -2.66 1.92
C CYS A 71 3.55 -3.96 2.01
N CYS A 72 3.45 -4.70 0.90
CA CYS A 72 2.81 -6.02 0.88
C CYS A 72 3.56 -7.03 1.77
N LEU A 73 4.89 -7.02 1.76
CA LEU A 73 5.71 -7.89 2.63
C LEU A 73 5.60 -7.52 4.11
N LEU A 74 5.36 -6.23 4.42
CA LEU A 74 5.15 -5.71 5.76
C LEU A 74 3.68 -5.81 6.23
N ASN A 75 2.87 -6.65 5.57
CA ASN A 75 1.47 -6.97 5.91
C ASN A 75 0.47 -5.80 5.82
N HIS A 76 0.82 -4.68 5.20
CA HIS A 76 -0.11 -3.61 4.82
C HIS A 76 -0.33 -3.67 3.31
N GLY A 77 -1.20 -4.57 2.87
CA GLY A 77 -1.68 -4.56 1.49
C GLY A 77 -2.36 -3.22 1.23
N LEU A 78 -1.72 -2.34 0.45
CA LEU A 78 -2.28 -1.05 0.11
C LEU A 78 -3.50 -1.25 -0.79
N THR A 79 -4.61 -0.65 -0.40
CA THR A 79 -5.83 -0.64 -1.21
C THR A 79 -5.59 0.13 -2.51
N PRO A 80 -6.35 -0.15 -3.59
CA PRO A 80 -6.28 0.62 -4.83
C PRO A 80 -6.45 2.14 -4.63
N HIS A 81 -7.13 2.54 -3.56
CA HIS A 81 -7.28 3.95 -3.20
C HIS A 81 -5.99 4.53 -2.64
N GLU A 82 -5.38 3.85 -1.68
CA GLU A 82 -4.13 4.26 -1.04
C GLU A 82 -2.97 4.27 -2.04
N THR A 83 -2.89 3.28 -2.93
CA THR A 83 -1.87 3.27 -3.99
C THR A 83 -1.99 4.49 -4.92
N ARG A 84 -3.22 4.92 -5.23
CA ARG A 84 -3.45 6.11 -6.07
C ARG A 84 -3.12 7.41 -5.33
N LYS A 85 -3.36 7.49 -4.03
CA LYS A 85 -2.92 8.62 -3.20
C LYS A 85 -1.39 8.69 -3.11
N LEU A 86 -0.75 7.54 -2.88
CA LEU A 86 0.70 7.43 -2.84
C LEU A 86 1.34 7.88 -4.16
N ALA A 87 0.77 7.46 -5.29
CA ALA A 87 1.22 7.91 -6.61
C ALA A 87 1.13 9.44 -6.75
N HIS A 88 0.04 10.06 -6.27
CA HIS A 88 -0.07 11.52 -6.29
C HIS A 88 0.99 12.19 -5.40
N GLN A 89 1.19 11.69 -4.19
CA GLN A 89 2.22 12.19 -3.26
C GLN A 89 3.63 12.08 -3.85
N TYR A 90 3.94 10.93 -4.45
CA TYR A 90 5.21 10.69 -5.13
C TYR A 90 5.41 11.67 -6.30
N ALA A 91 4.35 11.97 -7.06
CA ALA A 91 4.42 12.95 -8.14
C ALA A 91 4.72 14.36 -7.64
N VAL A 92 4.09 14.77 -6.53
CA VAL A 92 4.33 16.08 -5.89
C VAL A 92 5.76 16.16 -5.35
N ALA A 93 6.23 15.12 -4.66
CA ALA A 93 7.58 15.06 -4.10
C ALA A 93 8.68 15.12 -5.17
N ASN A 94 8.46 14.47 -6.31
CA ASN A 94 9.40 14.45 -7.43
C ASN A 94 9.17 15.57 -8.45
N THR A 95 8.30 16.54 -8.15
CA THR A 95 7.99 17.69 -9.03
C THR A 95 7.49 17.29 -10.43
N VAL A 96 6.82 16.14 -10.54
CA VAL A 96 6.33 15.60 -11.80
C VAL A 96 5.03 16.29 -12.22
N LYS A 97 4.98 16.79 -13.46
CA LYS A 97 3.79 17.45 -14.03
C LYS A 97 2.62 16.47 -14.12
N SER A 98 1.71 16.58 -13.16
CA SER A 98 0.53 15.73 -13.05
C SER A 98 -0.72 16.38 -13.68
N PRO A 99 -1.70 15.59 -14.14
CA PRO A 99 -2.96 16.13 -14.67
C PRO A 99 -3.74 16.93 -13.61
N ALA A 100 -4.48 17.97 -14.03
CA ALA A 100 -5.31 18.78 -13.13
C ALA A 100 -6.32 17.94 -12.31
N SER A 101 -6.83 16.85 -12.88
CA SER A 101 -7.73 15.92 -12.19
C SER A 101 -7.08 15.22 -10.98
N TRP A 102 -5.76 15.00 -10.99
CA TRP A 102 -5.05 14.42 -9.87
C TRP A 102 -4.90 15.42 -8.73
N ILE A 103 -4.58 16.68 -9.07
CA ILE A 103 -4.42 17.76 -8.10
C ILE A 103 -5.77 18.06 -7.42
N ALA A 104 -6.84 18.14 -8.19
CA ALA A 104 -8.18 18.42 -7.65
C ALA A 104 -8.69 17.33 -6.70
N ARG A 105 -8.36 16.07 -6.96
CA ARG A 105 -8.83 14.92 -6.17
C ARG A 105 -7.80 14.43 -5.14
N GLN A 106 -6.58 14.94 -5.18
CA GLN A 106 -5.43 14.48 -4.39
C GLN A 106 -5.17 12.96 -4.56
N GLU A 107 -5.45 12.43 -5.75
CA GLU A 107 -5.26 11.00 -6.07
C GLU A 107 -5.03 10.77 -7.56
N ALA A 108 -4.30 9.71 -7.89
CA ALA A 108 -4.16 9.27 -9.26
C ALA A 108 -5.47 8.72 -9.84
N SER A 109 -5.63 8.85 -11.16
CA SER A 109 -6.82 8.35 -11.86
C SER A 109 -6.88 6.81 -11.85
N ARG A 110 -8.10 6.25 -11.91
CA ARG A 110 -8.30 4.80 -12.03
C ARG A 110 -7.66 4.24 -13.31
N ASP A 111 -7.77 4.96 -14.42
CA ASP A 111 -7.17 4.57 -15.70
C ASP A 111 -5.65 4.45 -15.59
N TRP A 112 -5.00 5.38 -14.87
CA TRP A 112 -3.58 5.30 -14.60
C TRP A 112 -3.25 4.04 -13.80
N PHE A 113 -4.00 3.76 -12.74
CA PHE A 113 -3.76 2.59 -11.88
C PHE A 113 -3.90 1.28 -12.66
N THR A 114 -4.95 1.14 -13.47
CA THR A 114 -5.12 -0.03 -14.34
C THR A 114 -3.98 -0.17 -15.34
N ALA A 115 -3.52 0.93 -15.93
CA ALA A 115 -2.41 0.91 -16.87
C ALA A 115 -1.07 0.60 -16.18
N PHE A 116 -0.86 1.13 -14.96
CA PHE A 116 0.31 0.87 -14.11
C PHE A 116 0.40 -0.62 -13.74
N LEU A 117 -0.68 -1.25 -13.30
CA LEU A 117 -0.70 -2.69 -13.01
C LEU A 117 -0.44 -3.54 -14.25
N LYS A 118 -0.93 -3.13 -15.43
CA LYS A 118 -0.64 -3.83 -16.69
C LYS A 118 0.85 -3.78 -17.06
N ARG A 119 1.54 -2.68 -16.74
CA ARG A 119 2.98 -2.52 -16.99
C ARG A 119 3.81 -3.26 -15.93
N ASN A 120 3.36 -3.21 -14.68
CA ASN A 120 4.01 -3.83 -13.54
C ASN A 120 3.31 -5.13 -13.15
N GLN A 121 3.37 -6.13 -14.02
CA GLN A 121 2.71 -7.42 -13.82
C GLN A 121 3.29 -8.21 -12.64
N VAL A 122 4.45 -7.82 -12.11
CA VAL A 122 5.02 -8.30 -10.85
C VAL A 122 4.11 -7.95 -9.66
N LEU A 123 3.40 -6.83 -9.73
CA LEU A 123 2.40 -6.40 -8.74
C LEU A 123 1.03 -7.09 -8.95
N SER A 124 0.96 -8.15 -9.75
CA SER A 124 -0.27 -8.91 -9.99
C SER A 124 -0.98 -9.21 -8.66
N ILE A 125 -2.28 -8.96 -8.64
CA ILE A 125 -3.20 -9.32 -7.56
C ILE A 125 -3.06 -10.83 -7.33
N ARG A 126 -2.19 -11.23 -6.40
CA ARG A 126 -2.18 -12.60 -5.92
C ARG A 126 -3.49 -12.81 -5.18
N LYS A 127 -4.11 -13.98 -5.38
CA LYS A 127 -5.15 -14.45 -4.46
C LYS A 127 -4.56 -14.31 -3.05
N PRO A 128 -5.28 -13.72 -2.08
CA PRO A 128 -4.79 -13.66 -0.71
C PRO A 128 -4.52 -15.11 -0.29
N GLU A 129 -3.24 -15.45 -0.12
CA GLU A 129 -2.88 -16.70 0.54
C GLU A 129 -3.37 -16.59 1.98
N ALA A 130 -4.04 -17.64 2.48
CA ALA A 130 -4.52 -17.69 3.83
C ALA A 130 -3.37 -17.33 4.78
N THR A 131 -3.51 -16.17 5.40
CA THR A 131 -2.51 -15.58 6.26
C THR A 131 -2.32 -16.52 7.44
N SER A 132 -1.09 -17.01 7.68
CA SER A 132 -0.82 -17.89 8.83
C SER A 132 -1.30 -17.22 10.12
N GLN A 133 -1.81 -18.01 11.07
CA GLN A 133 -2.33 -17.50 12.36
C GLN A 133 -1.37 -16.50 13.03
N ALA A 134 -0.05 -16.71 12.88
CA ALA A 134 1.00 -15.82 13.39
C ALA A 134 0.94 -14.38 12.83
N ARG A 135 0.48 -14.18 11.59
CA ARG A 135 0.34 -12.84 10.98
C ARG A 135 -1.01 -12.19 11.32
N ALA A 136 -2.08 -12.98 11.44
CA ALA A 136 -3.39 -12.46 11.91
C ALA A 136 -3.34 -12.01 13.38
N ALA A 137 -2.51 -12.66 14.20
CA ALA A 137 -2.23 -12.28 15.58
C ALA A 137 -1.65 -10.86 15.74
N GLY A 138 -0.98 -10.32 14.72
CA GLY A 138 -0.44 -8.95 14.75
C GLY A 138 -1.47 -7.83 14.56
N PHE A 139 -2.69 -8.15 14.10
CA PHE A 139 -3.68 -7.15 13.66
C PHE A 139 -4.87 -6.95 14.60
N ASN A 140 -4.98 -7.72 15.68
CA ASN A 140 -5.93 -7.41 16.75
C ASN A 140 -5.16 -6.88 17.95
N LYS A 141 -5.63 -5.79 18.55
CA LYS A 141 -5.22 -5.37 19.90
C LYS A 141 -5.24 -6.62 20.79
N VAL A 142 -4.05 -7.01 21.25
CA VAL A 142 -3.77 -8.17 22.11
C VAL A 142 -4.02 -9.52 21.42
N SER A 143 -2.97 -10.06 20.79
CA SER A 143 -2.89 -11.50 20.49
C SER A 143 -3.01 -12.29 21.79
N GLN A 144 -4.16 -12.93 22.01
CA GLN A 144 -4.33 -13.89 23.09
C GLN A 144 -3.77 -15.24 22.64
N THR A 145 -2.58 -15.58 23.10
CA THR A 145 -2.15 -16.97 23.14
C THR A 145 -2.37 -17.45 24.56
N VAL A 146 -3.55 -18.01 24.83
CA VAL A 146 -3.83 -18.68 26.11
C VAL A 146 -3.19 -20.06 26.08
N SER A 147 -2.22 -20.28 26.97
CA SER A 147 -1.74 -21.63 27.28
C SER A 147 -2.93 -22.46 27.77
N ALA A 148 -3.03 -23.72 27.34
CA ALA A 148 -4.14 -24.62 27.67
C ALA A 148 -4.18 -25.07 29.15
N GLU A 149 -3.38 -24.44 30.00
CA GLU A 149 -3.34 -24.71 31.44
C GLU A 149 -4.51 -23.98 32.10
N ARG A 150 -5.46 -24.76 32.65
CA ARG A 150 -6.56 -24.25 33.48
C ARG A 150 -5.99 -23.61 34.75
N GLY A 151 -5.65 -22.34 34.66
CA GLY A 151 -5.21 -21.48 35.75
C GLY A 151 -5.69 -20.05 35.51
N VAL A 152 -5.69 -19.25 36.57
CA VAL A 152 -6.03 -17.83 36.51
C VAL A 152 -4.97 -17.12 35.64
N ASN A 153 -5.33 -16.79 34.39
CA ASN A 153 -4.40 -16.15 33.46
C ASN A 153 -3.97 -14.75 33.97
N VAL A 154 -2.66 -14.53 34.09
CA VAL A 154 -2.06 -13.23 34.41
C VAL A 154 -1.55 -12.61 33.12
N THR A 155 -1.93 -11.36 32.84
CA THR A 155 -1.43 -10.64 31.67
C THR A 155 -0.04 -10.06 31.98
N MET A 156 0.96 -10.35 31.14
CA MET A 156 2.30 -9.77 31.26
C MET A 156 2.53 -8.77 30.12
N LEU A 157 3.05 -7.58 30.45
CA LEU A 157 3.49 -6.56 29.51
C LEU A 157 5.00 -6.35 29.66
N VAL A 158 5.68 -6.33 28.52
CA VAL A 158 7.13 -6.21 28.43
C VAL A 158 7.47 -5.24 27.31
N PHE A 159 8.38 -4.29 27.55
CA PHE A 159 8.95 -3.44 26.50
C PHE A 159 10.36 -3.92 26.15
N VAL A 160 10.58 -4.19 24.87
CA VAL A 160 11.84 -4.69 24.32
C VAL A 160 12.37 -3.68 23.30
N ASN A 161 13.67 -3.39 23.34
CA ASN A 161 14.33 -2.54 22.35
C ASN A 161 14.90 -3.38 21.18
N ALA A 162 15.34 -2.72 20.11
CA ALA A 162 15.87 -3.39 18.91
C ALA A 162 17.16 -4.20 19.16
N ILE A 163 17.85 -3.97 20.28
CA ILE A 163 19.09 -4.66 20.67
C ILE A 163 18.78 -5.90 21.55
N GLY A 164 17.50 -6.13 21.88
CA GLY A 164 17.05 -7.25 22.71
C GLY A 164 17.06 -6.97 24.22
N SER A 165 17.41 -5.75 24.65
CA SER A 165 17.28 -5.36 26.06
C SER A 165 15.81 -5.11 26.40
N THR A 166 15.44 -5.44 27.63
CA THR A 166 14.04 -5.48 28.07
C THR A 166 13.84 -4.71 29.37
N THR A 167 12.81 -3.88 29.43
CA THR A 167 12.36 -3.26 30.70
C THR A 167 11.75 -4.30 31.64
N PRO A 168 11.85 -4.12 32.98
CA PRO A 168 11.23 -5.05 33.92
C PRO A 168 9.75 -5.29 33.61
N PRO A 169 9.26 -6.54 33.69
CA PRO A 169 7.91 -6.89 33.28
C PRO A 169 6.85 -6.26 34.19
N VAL A 170 5.72 -5.89 33.61
CA VAL A 170 4.50 -5.49 34.34
C VAL A 170 3.48 -6.62 34.27
N PHE A 171 3.02 -7.08 35.42
CA PHE A 171 1.96 -8.08 35.53
C PHE A 171 0.62 -7.40 35.83
N VAL A 172 -0.46 -7.84 35.19
CA VAL A 172 -1.83 -7.46 35.50
C VAL A 172 -2.57 -8.70 36.02
N PHE A 173 -2.84 -8.69 37.32
CA PHE A 173 -3.53 -9.79 37.99
C PHE A 173 -5.05 -9.58 37.93
N PRO A 174 -5.86 -10.63 37.62
CA PRO A 174 -7.32 -10.60 37.59
C PRO A 174 -7.93 -10.46 39.00
N ARG A 175 -7.79 -9.29 39.61
CA ARG A 175 -8.20 -9.02 41.00
C ARG A 175 -8.72 -7.59 41.17
N LYS A 176 -9.58 -7.42 42.16
CA LYS A 176 -10.05 -6.09 42.62
C LYS A 176 -9.10 -5.44 43.63
N LYS A 177 -8.29 -6.23 44.34
CA LYS A 177 -7.40 -5.77 45.39
C LYS A 177 -5.94 -6.17 45.09
N PRO A 178 -4.97 -5.26 45.29
CA PRO A 178 -3.56 -5.60 45.19
C PRO A 178 -3.16 -6.59 46.30
N ASN A 179 -2.22 -7.47 45.99
CA ASN A 179 -1.54 -8.30 46.97
C ASN A 179 -0.04 -8.34 46.62
N PRO A 180 0.83 -7.79 47.49
CA PRO A 180 2.27 -7.69 47.21
C PRO A 180 2.97 -9.05 47.14
N ASP A 181 2.40 -10.11 47.70
CA ASP A 181 3.01 -11.45 47.65
C ASP A 181 3.05 -12.03 46.23
N PHE A 182 2.23 -11.55 45.29
CA PHE A 182 2.20 -12.08 43.91
C PHE A 182 3.41 -11.68 43.06
N ILE A 183 4.17 -10.66 43.48
CA ILE A 183 5.43 -10.28 42.83
C ILE A 183 6.65 -10.81 43.60
N LYS A 184 6.43 -11.51 44.72
CA LYS A 184 7.49 -12.10 45.52
C LYS A 184 8.15 -13.25 44.75
N GLY A 185 9.45 -13.15 44.51
CA GLY A 185 10.20 -14.09 43.68
C GLY A 185 10.06 -13.84 42.17
N GLY A 186 9.41 -12.75 41.75
CA GLY A 186 9.37 -12.32 40.36
C GLY A 186 10.69 -11.67 39.90
N PRO A 187 10.82 -11.38 38.58
CA PRO A 187 12.00 -10.72 38.04
C PRO A 187 12.29 -9.37 38.71
N THR A 188 13.57 -9.05 38.90
CA THR A 188 14.00 -7.82 39.57
C THR A 188 13.41 -6.57 38.91
N GLY A 189 12.73 -5.74 39.69
CA GLY A 189 12.10 -4.51 39.22
C GLY A 189 10.71 -4.68 38.59
N CYS A 190 10.16 -5.91 38.57
CA CYS A 190 8.81 -6.14 38.07
C CYS A 190 7.74 -5.45 38.93
N VAL A 191 6.60 -5.13 38.30
CA VAL A 191 5.48 -4.43 38.95
C VAL A 191 4.21 -5.25 38.82
N GLY A 192 3.45 -5.34 39.91
CA GLY A 192 2.14 -5.96 39.93
C GLY A 192 1.03 -4.91 39.92
N LEU A 193 0.26 -4.85 38.84
CA LEU A 193 -0.99 -4.11 38.71
C LEU A 193 -2.17 -5.08 38.85
N VAL A 194 -3.36 -4.53 39.11
CA VAL A 194 -4.59 -5.32 39.26
C VAL A 194 -5.71 -4.77 38.39
N HIS A 195 -6.53 -5.67 37.87
CA HIS A 195 -7.82 -5.32 37.26
C HIS A 195 -8.74 -6.53 37.34
N GLU A 196 -10.04 -6.36 37.58
CA GLU A 196 -10.95 -7.50 37.82
C GLU A 196 -11.01 -8.50 36.65
N SER A 197 -10.80 -8.03 35.42
CA SER A 197 -10.82 -8.86 34.23
C SER A 197 -9.47 -9.55 33.93
N GLY A 198 -8.39 -9.14 34.61
CA GLY A 198 -7.01 -9.57 34.29
C GLY A 198 -6.45 -8.98 33.01
N TRP A 199 -7.25 -8.25 32.24
CA TRP A 199 -6.83 -7.62 31.00
C TRP A 199 -6.21 -6.25 31.24
N MET A 200 -5.35 -5.84 30.30
CA MET A 200 -4.78 -4.50 30.28
C MET A 200 -5.88 -3.46 30.03
N THR A 201 -5.96 -2.45 30.89
CA THR A 201 -6.81 -1.26 30.70
C THR A 201 -5.98 -0.06 30.28
N ALA A 202 -6.63 1.00 29.82
CA ALA A 202 -5.94 2.25 29.47
C ALA A 202 -5.16 2.82 30.67
N GLU A 203 -5.73 2.77 31.88
CA GLU A 203 -5.09 3.24 33.11
C GLU A 203 -3.84 2.41 33.45
N ASN A 204 -3.97 1.08 33.47
CA ASN A 204 -2.83 0.18 33.72
C ASN A 204 -1.74 0.33 32.64
N PHE A 205 -2.14 0.60 31.40
CA PHE A 205 -1.21 0.82 30.30
C PHE A 205 -0.41 2.12 30.45
N LEU A 206 -1.06 3.21 30.88
CA LEU A 206 -0.38 4.49 31.13
C LEU A 206 0.66 4.39 32.25
N VAL A 207 0.32 3.69 33.34
CA VAL A 207 1.27 3.39 34.42
C VAL A 207 2.48 2.61 33.88
N SER A 208 2.22 1.63 33.02
CA SER A 208 3.26 0.80 32.42
C SER A 208 4.20 1.61 31.50
N ILE A 209 3.67 2.52 30.68
CA ILE A 209 4.48 3.39 29.80
C ILE A 209 5.36 4.34 30.62
N ASN A 210 4.82 4.95 31.67
CA ASN A 210 5.59 5.87 32.49
C ASN A 210 6.77 5.16 33.15
N LYS A 211 6.57 3.92 33.62
CA LYS A 211 7.64 3.09 34.16
C LYS A 211 8.72 2.78 33.12
N ALA A 212 8.32 2.41 31.91
CA ALA A 212 9.26 2.16 30.81
C ALA A 212 10.10 3.41 30.47
N LYS A 213 9.49 4.60 30.48
CA LYS A 213 10.19 5.87 30.25
C LYS A 213 11.25 6.14 31.33
N THR A 214 10.93 5.93 32.61
CA THR A 214 11.89 6.08 33.71
C THR A 214 13.08 5.16 33.54
N SER A 215 12.85 3.87 33.26
CA SER A 215 13.93 2.91 33.03
C SER A 215 14.81 3.25 31.82
N VAL A 216 14.27 3.87 30.77
CA VAL A 216 15.06 4.34 29.62
C VAL A 216 15.94 5.54 29.97
N VAL A 217 15.48 6.43 30.87
CA VAL A 217 16.29 7.56 31.36
C VAL A 217 17.45 7.06 32.21
N ASP A 218 17.20 6.09 33.09
CA ASP A 218 18.22 5.49 33.96
C ASP A 218 19.33 4.80 33.14
N ILE A 219 18.95 4.05 32.08
CA ILE A 219 19.91 3.40 31.16
C ILE A 219 20.79 4.43 30.43
N ARG A 220 20.23 5.57 30.04
CA ARG A 220 20.98 6.62 29.35
C ARG A 220 21.98 7.31 30.27
N GLN A 221 21.64 7.47 31.55
CA GLN A 221 22.54 8.06 32.54
C GLN A 221 23.68 7.10 32.93
N SER A 222 23.42 5.79 33.05
CA SER A 222 24.47 4.79 33.34
C SER A 222 25.49 4.61 32.21
N LEU A 223 25.12 4.96 30.97
CA LEU A 223 26.02 4.93 29.82
C LEU A 223 26.89 6.20 29.69
N GLN A 224 26.60 7.24 30.46
CA GLN A 224 27.36 8.51 30.49
C GLN A 224 28.28 8.64 31.70
N SER A 225 28.22 7.69 32.65
CA SER A 225 29.07 7.65 33.85
C SER A 225 30.30 6.72 33.73
N HIS A 226 30.67 6.33 32.51
CA HIS A 226 31.88 5.57 32.18
C HIS A 226 32.67 6.25 31.08
#